data_AF-A0A951X9S4-F1
#
_entry.id   AF-A0A951X9S4-F1
#
_cell.length_a   1.000
_cell.length_b   1.000
_cell.length_c   1.000
_cell.angle_alpha   90.00
_cell.angle_beta   90.00
_cell.angle_gamma   90.00
#
_symmetry.space_group_name_H-M   'P 1'
#
loop_
_entity.id
_entity.type
_entity.pdbx_description
1 polymer ?
#
loop_
_entity_poly.entity_id
_entity_poly.type
_entity_poly.pdbx_seq_one_letter_code
_entity_poly.pdbx_strand_id
1 'polypeptide(L)'
;MKHIPNIFTLLNLFFGCLAIIVTLQSGLSLVTTDEGQQIMTMPEAIFLASLFIALAALIDFLDGFLARLMKASSEMGKQLDSLADVVSFGVAPGMIIYQFLRLAVAGEPDGLDASIGWLLPALIVPCAAAWRLAKFNLDETQSYHFKGVPTPAVGLLIASFPIIFWYSADWGITGIFLNKWIWYAVVVLLSWLMISNIPIMSLKFRDYSFKNNKPKWILLLVAVILVFLFHWLAVPLIFIAYILLSLPLKNIKTS
;
A
#
# COMPACT_ATOMS: atom_id res chain seq x y z
N MET A 1 -10.66 -14.97 -26.57
CA MET A 1 -11.21 -13.82 -25.80
C MET A 1 -11.23 -14.03 -24.28
N LYS A 2 -11.23 -15.27 -23.74
CA LYS A 2 -11.25 -15.54 -22.28
C LYS A 2 -9.93 -15.27 -21.52
N HIS A 3 -8.83 -14.97 -22.21
CA HIS A 3 -7.51 -14.75 -21.59
C HIS A 3 -7.14 -13.28 -21.40
N ILE A 4 -7.97 -12.34 -21.87
CA ILE A 4 -7.68 -10.91 -21.79
C ILE A 4 -7.49 -10.45 -20.33
N PRO A 5 -8.34 -10.83 -19.35
CA PRO A 5 -8.12 -10.44 -17.96
C PRO A 5 -6.76 -10.90 -17.42
N ASN A 6 -6.36 -12.14 -17.71
CA ASN A 6 -5.08 -12.68 -17.25
C ASN A 6 -3.87 -11.92 -17.81
N ILE A 7 -3.97 -11.35 -19.01
CA ILE A 7 -2.90 -10.50 -19.57
C ILE A 7 -2.76 -9.22 -18.75
N PHE A 8 -3.87 -8.60 -18.34
CA PHE A 8 -3.83 -7.43 -17.48
C PHE A 8 -3.28 -7.79 -16.08
N THR A 9 -3.63 -8.94 -15.52
CA THR A 9 -3.05 -9.42 -14.26
C THR A 9 -1.53 -9.61 -14.37
N LEU A 10 -1.03 -10.16 -15.48
CA LEU A 10 0.41 -10.24 -15.74
C LEU A 10 1.06 -8.87 -15.92
N LEU A 11 0.33 -7.90 -16.48
CA LEU A 11 0.79 -6.53 -16.62
C LEU A 11 0.86 -5.82 -15.25
N ASN A 12 -0.12 -6.04 -14.36
CA ASN A 12 -0.06 -5.63 -12.94
C ASN A 12 1.23 -6.18 -12.30
N LEU A 13 1.45 -7.49 -12.41
CA LEU A 13 2.67 -8.14 -11.90
C LEU A 13 3.95 -7.52 -12.49
N PHE A 14 3.97 -7.24 -13.80
CA PHE A 14 5.11 -6.61 -14.46
C PHE A 14 5.45 -5.24 -13.85
N PHE A 15 4.43 -4.39 -13.59
CA PHE A 15 4.65 -3.11 -12.91
C PHE A 15 5.08 -3.29 -11.45
N GLY A 16 4.58 -4.31 -10.74
CA GLY A 16 5.08 -4.69 -9.42
C GLY A 16 6.58 -5.04 -9.43
N CYS A 17 7.02 -5.82 -10.42
CA CYS A 17 8.44 -6.14 -10.61
C CYS A 17 9.27 -4.89 -10.94
N LEU A 18 8.79 -4.00 -11.81
CA LEU A 18 9.47 -2.73 -12.09
C LEU A 18 9.62 -1.86 -10.84
N ALA A 19 8.58 -1.79 -10.00
CA ALA A 19 8.63 -1.09 -8.73
C ALA A 19 9.73 -1.66 -7.81
N ILE A 20 9.87 -2.99 -7.73
CA ILE A 20 10.93 -3.65 -6.97
C ILE A 20 12.31 -3.31 -7.54
N ILE A 21 12.50 -3.46 -8.85
CA ILE A 21 13.78 -3.18 -9.52
C ILE A 21 14.24 -1.76 -9.21
N VAL A 22 13.34 -0.79 -9.40
CA VAL A 22 13.66 0.62 -9.19
C VAL A 22 13.86 0.94 -7.70
N THR A 23 13.12 0.30 -6.79
CA THR A 23 13.36 0.47 -5.35
C THR A 23 14.74 -0.04 -4.92
N LEU A 24 15.23 -1.11 -5.56
CA LEU A 24 16.52 -1.74 -5.24
C LEU A 24 17.70 -1.08 -5.97
N GLN A 25 17.46 -0.36 -7.06
CA GLN A 25 18.46 0.45 -7.75
C GLN A 25 18.80 1.67 -6.89
N SER A 26 19.79 1.53 -6.00
CA SER A 26 20.28 2.62 -5.17
C SER A 26 21.67 3.09 -5.63
N GLY A 27 21.72 4.32 -6.16
CA GLY A 27 22.88 5.18 -6.02
C GLY A 27 22.64 6.06 -4.80
N LEU A 28 23.25 5.75 -3.65
CA LEU A 28 23.33 6.72 -2.56
C LEU A 28 24.24 7.85 -3.03
N SER A 29 23.69 9.03 -3.29
CA SER A 29 24.48 10.22 -3.57
C SER A 29 24.48 11.11 -2.33
N LEU A 30 25.63 11.16 -1.65
CA LEU A 30 25.90 12.20 -0.67
C LEU A 30 26.06 13.51 -1.45
N VAL A 31 25.03 14.36 -1.43
CA VAL A 31 25.14 15.70 -2.00
C VAL A 31 25.54 16.64 -0.88
N THR A 32 26.77 17.13 -0.96
CA THR A 32 27.22 18.25 -0.13
C THR A 32 26.71 19.51 -0.79
N THR A 33 25.80 20.21 -0.12
CA THR A 33 25.34 21.53 -0.56
C THR A 33 26.48 22.53 -0.38
N ASP A 34 26.53 23.61 -1.16
CA ASP A 34 27.57 24.65 -1.10
C ASP A 34 27.73 25.30 0.30
N GLU A 35 26.75 25.11 1.20
CA GLU A 35 26.73 25.59 2.59
C GLU A 35 27.31 24.58 3.61
N GLY A 36 27.88 23.45 3.16
CA GLY A 36 28.50 22.45 4.02
C GLY A 36 27.52 21.52 4.75
N GLN A 37 26.21 21.60 4.47
CA GLN A 37 25.22 20.64 4.96
C GLN A 37 25.21 19.37 4.10
N GLN A 38 25.36 18.21 4.76
CA GLN A 38 25.18 16.90 4.14
C GLN A 38 23.68 16.62 4.02
N ILE A 39 23.15 16.69 2.80
CA ILE A 39 21.77 16.26 2.54
C ILE A 39 21.85 14.84 2.00
N MET A 40 21.28 13.89 2.75
CA MET A 40 21.03 12.56 2.22
C MET A 40 19.86 12.65 1.24
N THR A 41 20.17 12.84 -0.03
CA THR A 41 19.17 12.82 -1.09
C THR A 41 18.73 11.38 -1.33
N MET A 42 17.42 11.14 -1.24
CA MET A 42 16.82 9.92 -1.76
C MET A 42 17.20 9.76 -3.24
N PRO A 43 17.55 8.56 -3.71
CA PRO A 43 17.67 8.35 -5.15
C PRO A 43 16.31 8.65 -5.79
N GLU A 44 16.30 9.40 -6.90
CA GLU A 44 15.11 9.71 -7.74
C GLU A 44 14.26 8.47 -8.07
N ALA A 45 14.84 7.28 -7.96
CA ALA A 45 14.22 5.98 -8.21
C ALA A 45 13.01 5.66 -7.30
N ILE A 46 13.02 5.96 -6.00
CA ILE A 46 11.95 5.45 -5.10
C ILE A 46 10.60 6.11 -5.39
N PHE A 47 10.60 7.35 -5.87
CA PHE A 47 9.39 8.02 -6.37
C PHE A 47 8.77 7.24 -7.54
N LEU A 48 9.59 6.76 -8.46
CA LEU A 48 9.14 5.99 -9.62
C LEU A 48 8.56 4.62 -9.20
N ALA A 49 9.05 4.02 -8.11
CA ALA A 49 8.43 2.84 -7.53
C ALA A 49 6.98 3.09 -7.06
N SER A 50 6.72 4.24 -6.45
CA SER A 50 5.35 4.66 -6.09
C SER A 50 4.43 4.78 -7.30
N LEU A 51 4.95 5.35 -8.40
CA LEU A 51 4.20 5.46 -9.65
C LEU A 51 3.89 4.07 -10.23
N PHE A 52 4.85 3.16 -10.25
CA PHE A 52 4.61 1.80 -10.74
C PHE A 52 3.63 1.01 -9.89
N ILE A 53 3.64 1.16 -8.56
CA ILE A 53 2.62 0.55 -7.69
C ILE A 53 1.23 1.17 -7.96
N ALA A 54 1.16 2.48 -8.19
CA ALA A 54 -0.11 3.13 -8.57
C ALA A 54 -0.62 2.64 -9.94
N LEU A 55 0.26 2.45 -10.92
CA LEU A 55 -0.09 1.87 -12.22
C LEU A 55 -0.53 0.40 -12.09
N ALA A 56 0.16 -0.38 -11.26
CA ALA A 56 -0.22 -1.75 -10.92
C ALA A 56 -1.65 -1.79 -10.34
N ALA A 57 -1.98 -0.90 -9.40
CA ALA A 57 -3.32 -0.78 -8.82
C ALA A 57 -4.40 -0.37 -9.84
N LEU A 58 -4.05 0.51 -10.80
CA LEU A 58 -4.95 0.87 -11.88
C LEU A 58 -5.26 -0.34 -12.77
N ILE A 59 -4.24 -1.13 -13.11
CA ILE A 59 -4.37 -2.29 -13.99
C ILE A 59 -5.11 -3.44 -13.30
N ASP A 60 -4.85 -3.66 -12.00
CA ASP A 60 -5.63 -4.55 -11.14
C ASP A 60 -7.12 -4.18 -11.11
N PHE A 61 -7.43 -2.89 -11.01
CA PHE A 61 -8.82 -2.46 -11.10
C PHE A 61 -9.44 -2.78 -12.48
N LEU A 62 -8.67 -2.59 -13.56
CA LEU A 62 -9.12 -2.84 -14.93
C LEU A 62 -9.30 -4.33 -15.21
N ASP A 63 -8.43 -5.22 -14.71
CA ASP A 63 -8.53 -6.65 -14.94
C ASP A 63 -9.79 -7.24 -14.27
N GLY A 64 -10.10 -6.81 -13.04
CA GLY A 64 -11.28 -7.22 -12.31
C GLY A 64 -12.54 -6.60 -12.89
N PHE A 65 -12.45 -5.44 -13.52
CA PHE A 65 -13.54 -4.85 -14.31
C PHE A 65 -13.80 -5.65 -15.60
N LEU A 66 -12.76 -5.96 -16.37
CA LEU A 66 -12.85 -6.71 -17.63
C LEU A 66 -13.33 -8.15 -17.39
N ALA A 67 -12.83 -8.84 -16.36
CA ALA A 67 -13.27 -10.19 -16.00
C ALA A 67 -14.78 -10.24 -15.73
N ARG A 68 -15.33 -9.22 -15.06
CA ARG A 68 -16.77 -9.08 -14.80
C ARG A 68 -17.56 -8.76 -16.07
N LEU A 69 -17.08 -7.80 -16.87
CA LEU A 69 -17.74 -7.40 -18.11
C LEU A 69 -17.83 -8.55 -19.11
N MET A 70 -16.76 -9.33 -19.23
CA MET A 70 -16.66 -10.45 -20.17
C MET A 70 -17.23 -11.77 -19.64
N LYS A 71 -17.76 -11.79 -18.40
CA LYS A 71 -18.16 -13.03 -17.69
C LYS A 71 -17.08 -14.12 -17.78
N ALA A 72 -15.82 -13.71 -17.72
CA ALA A 72 -14.64 -14.54 -17.94
C ALA A 72 -13.87 -14.80 -16.63
N SER A 73 -14.59 -14.92 -15.52
CA SER A 73 -13.99 -15.35 -14.24
C SER A 73 -13.57 -16.82 -14.34
N SER A 74 -12.31 -17.11 -14.04
CA SER A 74 -11.77 -18.47 -13.98
C SER A 74 -11.00 -18.68 -12.67
N GLU A 75 -10.99 -19.91 -12.15
CA GLU A 75 -10.23 -20.26 -10.94
C GLU A 75 -8.74 -19.97 -11.13
N MET A 76 -8.20 -20.28 -12.31
CA MET A 76 -6.80 -19.96 -12.65
C MET A 76 -6.55 -18.45 -12.59
N GLY A 77 -7.45 -17.62 -13.13
CA GLY A 77 -7.35 -16.16 -13.06
C GLY A 77 -7.39 -15.64 -11.62
N LYS A 78 -8.24 -16.20 -10.76
CA LYS A 78 -8.31 -15.85 -9.33
C LYS A 78 -7.00 -16.17 -8.59
N GLN A 79 -6.38 -17.31 -8.88
CA GLN A 79 -5.08 -17.64 -8.29
C GLN A 79 -3.96 -16.75 -8.84
N LEU A 80 -3.97 -16.47 -10.14
CA LEU A 80 -2.98 -15.58 -10.77
C LEU A 80 -3.06 -14.16 -10.20
N ASP A 81 -4.26 -13.65 -10.01
CA ASP A 81 -4.57 -12.35 -9.37
C ASP A 81 -3.95 -12.25 -7.99
N SER A 82 -4.20 -13.26 -7.14
CA SER A 82 -3.61 -13.31 -5.79
C SER A 82 -2.08 -13.40 -5.80
N LEU A 83 -1.48 -14.12 -6.75
CA LEU A 83 -0.02 -14.18 -6.88
C LEU A 83 0.57 -12.84 -7.35
N ALA A 84 -0.09 -12.17 -8.30
CA ALA A 84 0.29 -10.84 -8.75
C ALA A 84 0.18 -9.82 -7.61
N ASP A 85 -0.90 -9.85 -6.84
CA ASP A 85 -1.15 -8.99 -5.69
C ASP A 85 -0.07 -9.11 -4.61
N VAL A 86 0.41 -10.32 -4.33
CA VAL A 86 1.50 -10.52 -3.37
C VAL A 86 2.74 -9.76 -3.81
N VAL A 87 3.07 -9.77 -5.10
CA VAL A 87 4.26 -9.08 -5.62
C VAL A 87 4.04 -7.57 -5.68
N SER A 88 2.97 -7.12 -6.32
CA SER A 88 2.70 -5.70 -6.57
C SER A 88 2.32 -4.92 -5.31
N PHE A 89 1.58 -5.53 -4.37
CA PHE A 89 1.05 -4.84 -3.19
C PHE A 89 1.55 -5.40 -1.86
N GLY A 90 2.32 -6.50 -1.87
CA GLY A 90 3.01 -7.02 -0.70
C GLY A 90 4.52 -6.78 -0.76
N VAL A 91 5.19 -7.34 -1.77
CA VAL A 91 6.66 -7.34 -1.88
C VAL A 91 7.17 -5.96 -2.28
N ALA A 92 6.64 -5.34 -3.34
CA ALA A 92 7.12 -4.02 -3.76
C ALA A 92 6.98 -2.95 -2.65
N PRO A 93 5.83 -2.86 -1.94
CA PRO A 93 5.72 -2.00 -0.75
C PRO A 93 6.65 -2.40 0.40
N GLY A 94 6.85 -3.71 0.63
CA GLY A 94 7.83 -4.20 1.61
C GLY A 94 9.24 -3.71 1.31
N MET A 95 9.63 -3.64 0.04
CA MET A 95 10.94 -3.11 -0.37
C MET A 95 11.05 -1.60 -0.15
N ILE A 96 9.96 -0.85 -0.30
CA ILE A 96 9.93 0.58 0.06
C ILE A 96 10.22 0.75 1.56
N ILE A 97 9.55 -0.03 2.42
CA ILE A 97 9.79 0.01 3.88
C ILE A 97 11.24 -0.41 4.19
N TYR A 98 11.77 -1.43 3.52
CA TYR A 98 13.16 -1.86 3.67
C TYR A 98 14.13 -0.71 3.40
N GLN A 99 13.91 0.05 2.33
CA GLN A 99 14.77 1.16 1.95
C GLN A 99 14.65 2.35 2.93
N PHE A 100 13.45 2.62 3.44
CA PHE A 100 13.28 3.61 4.51
C PHE A 100 13.91 3.21 5.83
N LEU A 101 13.81 1.93 6.24
CA LEU A 101 14.53 1.40 7.40
C LEU A 101 16.04 1.55 7.20
N ARG A 102 16.54 1.29 5.98
CA ARG A 102 17.96 1.44 5.66
C ARG A 102 18.42 2.89 5.82
N LEU A 103 17.61 3.86 5.40
CA LEU A 103 17.90 5.28 5.58
C LEU A 103 17.85 5.72 7.04
N ALA A 104 16.82 5.29 7.77
CA ALA A 104 16.65 5.59 9.19
C ALA A 104 17.80 5.04 10.03
N VAL A 105 18.24 3.81 9.75
CA VAL A 105 19.36 3.18 10.44
C VAL A 105 20.68 3.85 10.06
N ALA A 106 20.91 4.14 8.77
CA ALA A 106 22.14 4.80 8.30
C ALA A 106 22.36 6.20 8.89
N GLY A 107 21.30 6.88 9.34
CA GLY A 107 21.38 8.18 10.01
C GLY A 107 21.88 8.13 11.46
N GLU A 108 22.07 6.94 12.04
CA GLU A 108 22.54 6.78 13.43
C GLU A 108 24.08 6.76 13.52
N PRO A 109 24.68 7.06 14.69
CA PRO A 109 26.13 7.21 14.85
C PRO A 109 26.99 5.99 14.41
N ASP A 110 26.40 4.79 14.36
CA ASP A 110 27.02 3.54 13.85
C ASP A 110 26.17 2.87 12.74
N GLY A 111 25.33 3.66 12.08
CA GLY A 111 24.28 3.19 11.18
C GLY A 111 24.76 2.48 9.92
N LEU A 112 25.96 2.83 9.44
CA LEU A 112 26.54 2.27 8.21
C LEU A 112 27.02 0.82 8.38
N ASP A 113 27.41 0.44 9.61
CA ASP A 113 27.83 -0.92 9.97
C ASP A 113 26.68 -1.74 10.59
N ALA A 114 25.47 -1.19 10.61
CA ALA A 114 24.32 -1.85 11.20
C ALA A 114 23.98 -3.15 10.47
N SER A 115 23.74 -4.20 11.25
CA SER A 115 23.33 -5.51 10.73
C SER A 115 22.07 -5.42 9.87
N ILE A 116 22.03 -6.19 8.78
CA ILE A 116 20.84 -6.37 7.95
C ILE A 116 19.61 -6.81 8.76
N GLY A 117 19.82 -7.40 9.94
CA GLY A 117 18.77 -7.79 10.89
C GLY A 117 17.80 -6.66 11.25
N TRP A 118 18.26 -5.41 11.28
CA TRP A 118 17.40 -4.24 11.54
C TRP A 118 16.43 -3.92 10.38
N LEU A 119 16.71 -4.43 9.19
CA LEU A 119 15.93 -4.18 7.97
C LEU A 119 14.93 -5.30 7.67
N LEU A 120 15.23 -6.53 8.15
CA LEU A 120 14.40 -7.72 7.93
C LEU A 120 12.93 -7.60 8.34
N PRO A 121 12.53 -6.83 9.38
CA PRO A 121 11.12 -6.65 9.71
C PRO A 121 10.25 -6.16 8.54
N ALA A 122 10.82 -5.45 7.56
CA ALA A 122 10.09 -5.05 6.35
C ALA A 122 9.46 -6.24 5.59
N LEU A 123 10.06 -7.44 5.69
CA LEU A 123 9.58 -8.67 5.03
C LEU A 123 8.32 -9.25 5.66
N ILE A 124 7.92 -8.79 6.86
CA ILE A 124 6.68 -9.25 7.50
C ILE A 124 5.46 -8.78 6.67
N VAL A 125 5.53 -7.63 6.01
CA VAL A 125 4.45 -7.08 5.19
C VAL A 125 4.07 -8.01 4.02
N PRO A 126 5.00 -8.46 3.15
CA PRO A 126 4.66 -9.44 2.10
C PRO A 126 4.17 -10.78 2.67
N CYS A 127 4.70 -11.25 3.80
CA CYS A 127 4.19 -12.46 4.46
C CYS A 127 2.73 -12.29 4.90
N ALA A 128 2.38 -11.15 5.50
CA ALA A 128 1.03 -10.84 5.93
C ALA A 128 0.06 -10.66 4.74
N ALA A 129 0.53 -10.05 3.64
CA ALA A 129 -0.21 -9.93 2.39
C ALA A 129 -0.56 -11.31 1.81
N ALA A 130 0.42 -12.21 1.72
CA ALA A 130 0.22 -13.58 1.25
C ALA A 130 -0.78 -14.35 2.12
N TRP A 131 -0.63 -14.28 3.45
CA TRP A 131 -1.56 -14.90 4.39
C TRP A 131 -2.99 -14.39 4.22
N ARG A 132 -3.16 -13.06 4.10
CA ARG A 132 -4.46 -12.43 3.92
C ARG A 132 -5.12 -12.88 2.62
N LEU A 133 -4.37 -12.95 1.51
CA LEU A 133 -4.89 -13.38 0.21
C LEU A 133 -5.27 -14.86 0.20
N ALA A 134 -4.46 -15.72 0.82
CA ALA A 134 -4.80 -17.13 0.99
C ALA A 134 -6.12 -17.31 1.78
N LYS A 135 -6.26 -16.60 2.91
CA LYS A 135 -7.49 -16.60 3.71
C LYS A 135 -8.70 -16.07 2.92
N PHE A 136 -8.51 -15.01 2.15
CA PHE A 136 -9.56 -14.44 1.30
C PHE A 136 -10.01 -15.42 0.21
N ASN A 137 -9.09 -16.17 -0.39
CA ASN A 137 -9.41 -17.14 -1.43
C ASN A 137 -10.20 -18.35 -0.94
N LEU A 138 -10.00 -18.75 0.32
CA LEU A 138 -10.68 -19.89 0.97
C LEU A 138 -12.03 -19.51 1.61
N ASP A 139 -12.33 -18.23 1.81
CA ASP A 139 -13.53 -17.81 2.52
C ASP A 139 -14.73 -17.63 1.56
N GLU A 140 -15.55 -18.67 1.44
CA GLU A 140 -16.78 -18.66 0.63
C GLU A 140 -17.90 -17.76 1.20
N THR A 141 -17.76 -17.25 2.44
CA THR A 141 -18.79 -16.47 3.14
C THR A 141 -18.73 -14.95 2.88
N GLN A 142 -17.77 -14.48 2.07
CA GLN A 142 -17.47 -13.05 1.84
C GLN A 142 -18.49 -12.36 0.91
N SER A 143 -19.79 -12.38 1.23
CA SER A 143 -20.81 -11.78 0.35
C SER A 143 -21.08 -10.29 0.59
N TYR A 144 -20.75 -9.74 1.78
CA TYR A 144 -21.10 -8.35 2.13
C TYR A 144 -20.01 -7.48 2.81
N HIS A 145 -19.01 -8.06 3.48
CA HIS A 145 -17.92 -7.31 4.12
C HIS A 145 -16.59 -8.04 3.93
N PHE A 146 -15.50 -7.29 3.72
CA PHE A 146 -14.16 -7.86 3.76
C PHE A 146 -13.75 -8.10 5.20
N LYS A 147 -13.06 -9.22 5.47
CA LYS A 147 -12.36 -9.43 6.75
C LYS A 147 -10.92 -8.94 6.59
N GLY A 148 -10.55 -7.91 7.35
CA GLY A 148 -9.23 -7.29 7.30
C GLY A 148 -9.07 -6.29 6.15
N VAL A 149 -8.01 -5.49 6.22
CA VAL A 149 -7.73 -4.45 5.21
C VAL A 149 -7.26 -5.10 3.90
N PRO A 150 -7.77 -4.68 2.73
CA PRO A 150 -7.30 -5.19 1.43
C PRO A 150 -5.82 -4.92 1.19
N THR A 151 -5.11 -5.92 0.64
CA THR A 151 -3.67 -5.79 0.28
C THR A 151 -3.38 -4.59 -0.63
N PRO A 152 -4.17 -4.32 -1.70
CA PRO A 152 -3.92 -3.15 -2.54
C PRO A 152 -4.02 -1.81 -1.79
N ALA A 153 -4.91 -1.70 -0.79
CA ALA A 153 -5.04 -0.48 0.01
C ALA A 153 -3.79 -0.24 0.89
N VAL A 154 -3.22 -1.31 1.45
CA VAL A 154 -1.96 -1.24 2.20
C VAL A 154 -0.78 -0.91 1.27
N GLY A 155 -0.73 -1.53 0.09
CA GLY A 155 0.30 -1.25 -0.90
C GLY A 155 0.29 0.22 -1.36
N LEU A 156 -0.90 0.77 -1.64
CA LEU A 156 -1.06 2.18 -2.01
C LEU A 156 -0.71 3.14 -0.88
N LEU A 157 -1.04 2.80 0.37
CA LEU A 157 -0.62 3.59 1.53
C LEU A 157 0.90 3.68 1.59
N ILE A 158 1.59 2.54 1.51
CA ILE A 158 3.06 2.52 1.59
C ILE A 158 3.68 3.23 0.39
N ALA A 159 3.12 3.05 -0.82
CA ALA A 159 3.54 3.77 -2.01
C ALA A 159 3.36 5.29 -1.90
N SER A 160 2.48 5.79 -1.02
CA SER A 160 2.38 7.23 -0.78
C SER A 160 3.57 7.80 0.01
N PHE A 161 4.25 6.99 0.83
CA PHE A 161 5.32 7.49 1.71
C PHE A 161 6.53 8.07 0.98
N PRO A 162 7.07 7.46 -0.10
CA PRO A 162 8.14 8.10 -0.89
C PRO A 162 7.74 9.45 -1.46
N ILE A 163 6.48 9.58 -1.91
CA ILE A 163 5.96 10.83 -2.48
C ILE A 163 5.85 11.90 -1.38
N ILE A 164 5.32 11.53 -0.21
CA ILE A 164 5.23 12.43 0.95
C ILE A 164 6.63 12.89 1.38
N PHE A 165 7.58 11.95 1.48
CA PHE A 165 8.95 12.27 1.84
C PHE A 165 9.61 13.22 0.84
N TRP A 166 9.43 12.98 -0.47
CA TRP A 166 10.02 13.79 -1.54
C TRP A 166 9.49 15.23 -1.58
N TYR A 167 8.17 15.40 -1.39
CA TYR A 167 7.53 16.72 -1.43
C TYR A 167 7.47 17.42 -0.06
N SER A 168 7.97 16.77 1.00
CA SER A 168 8.01 17.38 2.33
C SER A 168 9.18 18.35 2.45
N ALA A 169 8.87 19.64 2.57
CA ALA A 169 9.84 20.66 2.99
C ALA A 169 9.94 20.81 4.52
N ASP A 170 9.10 20.08 5.27
CA ASP A 170 9.01 20.17 6.73
C ASP A 170 10.00 19.19 7.38
N TRP A 171 10.93 19.74 8.17
CA TRP A 171 11.94 18.98 8.92
C TRP A 171 11.32 17.99 9.92
N GLY A 172 10.17 18.31 10.51
CA GLY A 172 9.45 17.43 11.43
C GLY A 172 8.90 16.19 10.73
N ILE A 173 8.35 16.33 9.52
CA ILE A 173 7.87 15.21 8.71
C ILE A 173 9.04 14.32 8.29
N THR A 174 10.13 14.92 7.80
CA THR A 174 11.35 14.17 7.43
C THR A 174 11.91 13.41 8.63
N GLY A 175 11.93 14.01 9.82
CA GLY A 175 12.36 13.37 11.07
C GLY A 175 11.53 12.14 11.46
N ILE A 176 10.22 12.13 11.16
CA ILE A 176 9.35 10.96 11.38
C ILE A 176 9.80 9.79 10.48
N PHE A 177 10.07 10.05 9.21
CA PHE A 177 10.50 9.02 8.25
C PHE A 177 11.92 8.51 8.49
N LEU A 178 12.78 9.31 9.11
CA LEU A 178 14.13 8.91 9.52
C LEU A 178 14.16 8.16 10.87
N ASN A 179 13.02 7.98 11.54
CA ASN A 179 12.95 7.24 12.79
C ASN A 179 12.60 5.76 12.54
N LYS A 180 13.56 4.85 12.78
CA LYS A 180 13.37 3.41 12.56
C LYS A 180 12.20 2.80 13.34
N TRP A 181 11.89 3.34 14.52
CA TRP A 181 10.80 2.85 15.37
C TRP A 181 9.42 3.07 14.74
N ILE A 182 9.27 4.13 13.95
CA ILE A 182 8.03 4.39 13.19
C ILE A 182 7.81 3.27 12.17
N TRP A 183 8.86 2.84 11.47
CA TRP A 183 8.74 1.76 10.49
C TRP A 183 8.43 0.41 11.12
N TYR A 184 9.00 0.09 12.27
CA TYR A 184 8.60 -1.12 13.01
C TYR A 184 7.14 -1.08 13.45
N ALA A 185 6.67 0.06 13.93
CA ALA A 185 5.26 0.25 14.27
C ALA A 185 4.36 0.10 13.03
N VAL A 186 4.73 0.70 11.89
CA VAL A 186 4.01 0.59 10.62
C VAL A 186 3.93 -0.86 10.15
N VAL A 187 5.05 -1.60 10.17
CA VAL A 187 5.10 -3.02 9.80
C VAL A 187 4.13 -3.84 10.65
N VAL A 188 4.20 -3.70 11.97
CA VAL A 188 3.35 -4.46 12.90
C VAL A 188 1.88 -4.09 12.71
N LEU A 189 1.57 -2.80 12.63
CA LEU A 189 0.20 -2.30 12.48
C LEU A 189 -0.42 -2.75 11.17
N LEU A 190 0.25 -2.56 10.03
CA LEU A 190 -0.29 -2.92 8.72
C LEU A 190 -0.43 -4.43 8.55
N SER A 191 0.55 -5.20 9.03
CA SER A 191 0.48 -6.67 9.02
C SER A 191 -0.68 -7.18 9.86
N TRP A 192 -0.89 -6.61 11.05
CA TRP A 192 -2.03 -6.96 11.91
C TRP A 192 -3.36 -6.59 11.25
N LEU A 193 -3.48 -5.38 10.68
CA LEU A 193 -4.69 -4.91 10.01
C LEU A 193 -5.10 -5.80 8.82
N MET A 194 -4.14 -6.30 8.03
CA MET A 194 -4.40 -7.22 6.92
C MET A 194 -4.93 -8.57 7.41
N ILE A 195 -4.36 -9.13 8.47
CA ILE A 195 -4.73 -10.48 8.96
C ILE A 195 -5.99 -10.45 9.85
N SER A 196 -6.32 -9.28 10.42
CA SER A 196 -7.44 -9.08 11.33
C SER A 196 -8.80 -9.49 10.75
N ASN A 197 -9.76 -9.78 11.62
CA ASN A 197 -11.15 -10.04 11.25
C ASN A 197 -12.02 -8.76 11.29
N ILE A 198 -11.40 -7.58 11.23
CA ILE A 198 -12.13 -6.31 11.26
C ILE A 198 -13.00 -6.24 9.99
N PRO A 199 -14.32 -5.98 10.09
CA PRO A 199 -15.14 -5.81 8.92
C PRO A 199 -14.77 -4.49 8.24
N ILE A 200 -14.25 -4.58 7.02
CA ILE A 200 -13.83 -3.42 6.24
C ILE A 200 -14.86 -3.14 5.15
N MET A 201 -15.21 -1.87 5.00
CA MET A 201 -16.17 -1.43 3.98
C MET A 201 -15.61 -1.67 2.58
N SER A 202 -16.44 -2.24 1.70
CA SER A 202 -16.12 -2.31 0.27
C SER A 202 -16.22 -0.92 -0.37
N LEU A 203 -15.14 -0.45 -1.00
CA LEU A 203 -15.12 0.80 -1.77
C LEU A 203 -15.92 0.71 -3.09
N LYS A 204 -16.41 -0.48 -3.47
CA LYS A 204 -17.20 -0.66 -4.70
C LYS A 204 -18.62 -0.12 -4.50
N PHE A 205 -19.06 0.82 -5.34
CA PHE A 205 -20.47 1.23 -5.41
C PHE A 205 -21.25 0.15 -6.18
N ARG A 206 -22.20 -0.51 -5.52
CA ARG A 206 -23.14 -1.46 -6.17
C ARG A 206 -24.47 -0.78 -6.52
N ASP A 207 -24.91 0.15 -5.68
CA ASP A 207 -26.06 1.01 -5.90
C ASP A 207 -25.66 2.46 -5.65
N TYR A 208 -26.22 3.42 -6.38
CA TYR A 208 -26.00 4.87 -6.16
C TYR A 208 -26.96 5.47 -5.11
N SER A 209 -27.76 4.64 -4.43
CA SER A 209 -28.67 5.10 -3.38
C SER A 209 -27.90 5.69 -2.20
N PHE A 210 -28.19 6.97 -1.89
CA PHE A 210 -27.57 7.72 -0.80
C PHE A 210 -27.79 7.07 0.58
N LYS A 211 -28.92 6.37 0.79
CA LYS A 211 -29.25 5.77 2.09
C LYS A 211 -28.37 4.57 2.46
N ASN A 212 -27.97 3.77 1.47
CA ASN A 212 -27.18 2.54 1.68
C ASN A 212 -25.66 2.77 1.57
N ASN A 213 -25.21 3.93 1.08
CA ASN A 213 -23.78 4.24 0.89
C ASN A 213 -23.29 5.44 1.71
N LYS A 214 -24.00 5.83 2.76
CA LYS A 214 -23.62 6.99 3.61
C LYS A 214 -22.14 6.98 4.02
N PRO A 215 -21.54 5.87 4.51
CA PRO A 215 -20.13 5.90 4.91
C PRO A 215 -19.16 6.11 3.74
N LYS A 216 -19.53 5.73 2.51
CA LYS A 216 -18.71 5.99 1.29
C LYS A 216 -18.76 7.45 0.87
N TRP A 217 -19.94 8.07 0.92
CA TRP A 217 -20.09 9.50 0.65
C TRP A 217 -19.37 10.36 1.69
N ILE A 218 -19.43 9.97 2.97
CA ILE A 218 -18.65 10.61 4.04
C ILE A 218 -17.15 10.46 3.77
N LEU A 219 -16.68 9.25 3.45
CA LEU A 219 -15.27 9.02 3.12
C LEU A 219 -14.83 9.87 1.91
N LEU A 220 -15.64 9.98 0.87
CA LEU A 220 -15.35 10.81 -0.31
C LEU A 220 -15.22 12.28 0.07
N LEU A 221 -16.18 12.81 0.84
CA LEU A 221 -16.16 14.21 1.29
C LEU A 221 -14.93 14.49 2.17
N VAL A 222 -14.65 13.61 3.13
CA VAL A 222 -13.45 13.70 3.99
C VAL A 222 -12.18 13.63 3.13
N ALA A 223 -12.13 12.74 2.14
CA ALA A 223 -10.99 12.64 1.24
C ALA A 223 -10.76 13.91 0.44
N VAL A 224 -11.80 14.52 -0.12
CA VAL A 224 -11.69 15.80 -0.87
C VAL A 224 -11.17 16.92 0.04
N ILE A 225 -11.70 17.03 1.26
CA ILE A 225 -11.25 18.02 2.24
C ILE A 225 -9.77 17.78 2.60
N LEU A 226 -9.40 16.53 2.90
CA LEU A 226 -8.03 16.19 3.29
C LEU A 226 -7.05 16.43 2.15
N VAL A 227 -7.39 16.10 0.91
CA VAL A 227 -6.53 16.37 -0.26
C VAL A 227 -6.32 17.86 -0.45
N PHE A 228 -7.37 18.68 -0.30
CA PHE A 228 -7.25 20.13 -0.42
C PHE A 228 -6.40 20.75 0.70
N LEU A 229 -6.50 20.24 1.93
CA LEU A 229 -5.78 20.79 3.09
C LEU A 229 -4.35 20.26 3.22
N PHE A 230 -4.13 18.97 2.94
CA PHE A 230 -2.92 18.24 3.31
C PHE A 230 -2.18 17.60 2.11
N HIS A 231 -2.66 17.79 0.88
CA HIS A 231 -2.03 17.28 -0.35
C HIS A 231 -1.70 15.77 -0.25
N TRP A 232 -0.42 15.40 -0.34
CA TRP A 232 0.02 13.99 -0.27
C TRP A 232 -0.14 13.37 1.13
N LEU A 233 -0.05 14.17 2.19
CA LEU A 233 -0.29 13.70 3.56
C LEU A 233 -1.77 13.32 3.77
N ALA A 234 -2.66 13.70 2.85
CA ALA A 234 -4.03 13.23 2.84
C ALA A 234 -4.13 11.70 2.71
N VAL A 235 -3.22 11.02 2.01
CA VAL A 235 -3.35 9.57 1.75
C VAL A 235 -3.35 8.74 3.04
N PRO A 236 -2.36 8.89 3.96
CA PRO A 236 -2.42 8.24 5.26
C PRO A 236 -3.63 8.65 6.11
N LEU A 237 -4.04 9.92 6.08
CA LEU A 237 -5.19 10.41 6.83
C LEU A 237 -6.51 9.81 6.31
N ILE A 238 -6.66 9.68 4.99
CA ILE A 238 -7.79 9.01 4.33
C ILE A 238 -7.81 7.53 4.69
N PHE A 239 -6.66 6.88 4.73
CA PHE A 239 -6.55 5.47 5.14
C PHE A 239 -7.01 5.27 6.59
N ILE A 240 -6.62 6.16 7.51
CA ILE A 240 -7.09 6.15 8.90
C ILE A 240 -8.61 6.38 8.95
N ALA A 241 -9.12 7.39 8.24
CA ALA A 241 -10.55 7.67 8.16
C ALA A 241 -11.33 6.49 7.60
N TYR A 242 -10.79 5.78 6.60
CA TYR A 242 -11.37 4.58 6.01
C TYR A 242 -11.51 3.45 7.03
N ILE A 243 -10.48 3.21 7.85
CA ILE A 243 -10.55 2.22 8.92
C ILE A 243 -11.59 2.63 9.97
N LEU A 244 -11.53 3.88 10.45
CA LEU A 244 -12.43 4.39 11.49
C LEU A 244 -13.90 4.35 11.06
N LEU A 245 -14.20 4.72 9.81
CA LEU A 245 -15.57 4.63 9.26
C LEU A 245 -16.03 3.19 9.03
N SER A 246 -15.12 2.23 8.93
CA SER A 246 -15.45 0.81 8.78
C SER A 246 -15.76 0.13 10.12
N LEU A 247 -15.19 0.58 11.24
CA LEU A 247 -15.41 -0.04 12.56
C LEU A 247 -16.89 -0.11 13.00
N PRO A 248 -17.74 0.92 12.83
CA PRO A 248 -19.14 0.89 13.23
C PRO A 248 -19.98 -0.12 12.45
N LEU A 249 -19.55 -0.52 11.24
CA LEU A 249 -20.25 -1.54 10.43
C LEU A 249 -20.25 -2.91 11.10
N LYS A 250 -19.34 -3.15 12.06
CA LYS A 250 -19.33 -4.32 12.94
C LYS A 250 -20.66 -4.50 13.67
N ASN A 251 -21.34 -3.41 14.01
CA ASN A 251 -22.53 -3.43 14.88
C ASN A 251 -23.87 -3.54 14.13
N ILE A 252 -23.87 -3.53 12.79
CA ILE A 252 -25.11 -3.49 11.99
C ILE A 252 -25.60 -4.91 11.62
N LYS A 253 -24.92 -5.99 12.04
CA LYS A 253 -25.27 -7.38 11.70
C LYS A 253 -25.42 -8.33 12.90
N THR A 254 -25.86 -7.82 14.05
CA THR A 254 -26.30 -8.65 15.19
C THR A 254 -27.67 -8.22 15.73
N SER A 255 -28.63 -7.94 14.84
CA SER A 255 -30.05 -7.86 15.18
C SER A 255 -30.88 -8.64 14.17
#